data_AF-A0A5N9DSW9-F1
#
_entry.id   AF-A0A5N9DSW9-F1
#
_cell.length_a   1.000
_cell.length_b   1.000
_cell.length_c   1.000
_cell.angle_alpha   90.00
_cell.angle_beta   90.00
_cell.angle_gamma   90.00
#
_symmetry.space_group_name_H-M   'P 1'
#
loop_
_entity.id
_entity.type
_entity.pdbx_description
1 polymer ?
#
loop_
_entity_poly.entity_id
_entity_poly.type
_entity_poly.pdbx_seq_one_letter_code
_entity_poly.pdbx_strand_id
1 'polypeptide(L)'
;MNTRMFYSLILMICPVLMLLVWMILEPVLLGEIDSNLEGREAALAWLQLSSGEKALAYLINIPGTFFLVGTMLGIAFLGRSLQGSGAAFGSLSSSIFTVLIAVPIIGMGMSLAAMDLFDEGIIETAITIDMTADGIFSGMPVFWALGVVLLGIGLVMEKGFLPIWIGGLMLVTGVVGIPGVLILGDAGFIIWMLTLVAAVASGVVLFMRRAQE
;
A
#
# COMPACT_ATOMS: atom_id res chain seq x y z
N MET A 1 -20.72 -12.49 -10.37
CA MET A 1 -20.24 -11.80 -9.14
C MET A 1 -20.60 -10.32 -9.26
N ASN A 2 -21.30 -9.73 -8.30
CA ASN A 2 -21.64 -8.30 -8.33
C ASN A 2 -20.37 -7.48 -8.05
N THR A 3 -20.16 -6.38 -8.78
CA THR A 3 -19.02 -5.46 -8.62
C THR A 3 -18.82 -5.02 -7.17
N ARG A 4 -19.91 -4.78 -6.43
CA ARG A 4 -19.84 -4.44 -4.99
C ARG A 4 -19.20 -5.55 -4.12
N MET A 5 -19.43 -6.82 -4.47
CA MET A 5 -18.82 -7.98 -3.79
C MET A 5 -17.33 -8.10 -4.09
N PHE A 6 -16.95 -7.80 -5.33
CA PHE A 6 -15.55 -7.84 -5.73
C PHE A 6 -14.73 -6.82 -4.95
N TYR A 7 -15.21 -5.57 -4.87
CA TYR A 7 -14.50 -4.51 -4.15
C TYR A 7 -14.45 -4.76 -2.63
N SER A 8 -15.51 -5.30 -2.03
CA SER A 8 -15.50 -5.63 -0.61
C SER A 8 -14.50 -6.74 -0.28
N LEU A 9 -14.40 -7.78 -1.12
CA LEU A 9 -13.41 -8.84 -0.96
C LEU A 9 -11.98 -8.32 -1.11
N ILE A 10 -11.71 -7.48 -2.10
CA ILE A 10 -10.39 -6.86 -2.29
C ILE A 10 -10.00 -6.05 -1.05
N LEU A 11 -10.90 -5.20 -0.53
CA LEU A 11 -10.65 -4.38 0.66
C LEU A 11 -10.42 -5.21 1.93
N MET A 12 -11.00 -6.41 2.03
CA MET A 12 -10.77 -7.29 3.17
C MET A 12 -9.47 -8.10 3.05
N ILE A 13 -9.20 -8.64 1.86
CA ILE A 13 -8.17 -9.66 1.66
C ILE A 13 -6.82 -9.02 1.34
N CYS A 14 -6.78 -8.10 0.39
CA CYS A 14 -5.52 -7.56 -0.12
C CYS A 14 -4.67 -6.84 0.95
N PRO A 15 -5.23 -5.98 1.83
CA PRO A 15 -4.42 -5.33 2.85
C PRO A 15 -3.80 -6.32 3.84
N VAL A 16 -4.55 -7.37 4.19
CA VAL A 16 -4.09 -8.39 5.14
C VAL A 16 -3.00 -9.26 4.50
N LEU A 17 -3.20 -9.71 3.27
CA LEU A 17 -2.21 -10.50 2.55
C LEU A 17 -0.93 -9.71 2.26
N MET A 18 -1.04 -8.42 1.95
CA MET A 18 0.12 -7.53 1.80
C MET A 18 0.97 -7.51 3.08
N LEU A 19 0.35 -7.28 4.25
CA LEU A 19 1.08 -7.30 5.53
C LEU A 19 1.65 -8.67 5.84
N LEU A 20 0.92 -9.74 5.54
CA LEU A 20 1.39 -11.10 5.77
C LEU A 20 2.61 -11.45 4.90
N VAL A 21 2.65 -10.96 3.66
CA VAL A 21 3.81 -11.14 2.78
C VAL A 21 5.03 -10.41 3.33
N TRP A 22 4.94 -9.10 3.54
CA TRP A 22 6.12 -8.29 3.87
C TRP A 22 6.54 -8.34 5.34
N MET A 23 5.60 -8.48 6.29
CA MET A 23 5.94 -8.49 7.71
C MET A 23 6.20 -9.89 8.27
N ILE A 24 5.82 -10.95 7.56
CA ILE A 24 5.91 -12.32 8.07
C ILE A 24 6.66 -13.21 7.08
N LEU A 25 6.12 -13.40 5.87
CA LEU A 25 6.71 -14.37 4.93
C LEU A 25 8.10 -13.95 4.47
N GLU A 26 8.30 -12.68 4.17
CA GLU A 26 9.58 -12.15 3.71
C GLU A 26 10.69 -12.33 4.77
N PRO A 27 10.56 -11.81 6.01
CA PRO A 27 11.56 -12.04 7.07
C PRO A 27 11.80 -13.53 7.37
N VAL A 28 10.74 -14.35 7.36
CA VAL A 28 10.85 -15.77 7.71
C VAL A 28 11.55 -16.59 6.63
N LEU A 29 11.37 -16.23 5.36
CA LEU A 29 11.87 -17.03 4.24
C LEU A 29 13.19 -16.49 3.68
N LEU A 30 13.34 -15.17 3.56
CA LEU A 30 14.59 -14.54 3.06
C LEU A 30 15.56 -14.19 4.20
N GLY A 31 15.05 -13.93 5.40
CA GLY A 31 15.82 -13.36 6.51
C GLY A 31 15.64 -11.85 6.64
N GLU A 32 16.30 -11.26 7.63
CA GLU A 32 16.23 -9.83 7.93
C GLU A 32 17.58 -9.16 7.66
N ILE A 33 17.55 -7.97 7.07
CA ILE A 33 18.69 -7.04 7.04
C ILE A 33 18.67 -6.17 8.29
N ASP A 34 19.84 -5.70 8.73
CA ASP A 34 19.92 -4.79 9.88
C ASP A 34 19.16 -3.50 9.60
N SER A 35 18.16 -3.21 10.45
CA SER A 35 17.27 -2.06 10.32
C SER A 35 17.97 -0.71 10.49
N ASN A 36 19.22 -0.68 10.94
CA ASN A 36 20.02 0.55 11.07
C ASN A 36 20.78 0.90 9.77
N LEU A 37 20.76 0.04 8.75
CA LEU A 37 21.40 0.32 7.48
C LEU A 37 20.56 1.31 6.67
N GLU A 38 21.22 2.28 6.03
CA GLU A 38 20.57 3.26 5.17
C GLU A 38 21.29 3.41 3.83
N GLY A 39 20.53 3.82 2.81
CA GLY A 39 21.04 4.16 1.49
C GLY A 39 21.80 3.00 0.83
N ARG A 40 23.08 3.24 0.51
CA ARG A 40 23.91 2.27 -0.23
C ARG A 40 24.14 0.97 0.53
N GLU A 41 24.30 1.03 1.85
CA GLU A 41 24.60 -0.17 2.65
C GLU A 41 23.37 -1.08 2.76
N ALA A 42 22.18 -0.47 2.93
CA ALA A 42 20.91 -1.20 2.93
C ALA A 42 20.64 -1.88 1.56
N ALA A 43 20.79 -1.13 0.46
CA ALA A 43 20.60 -1.66 -0.89
C ALA A 43 21.57 -2.81 -1.19
N LEU A 44 22.84 -2.70 -0.78
CA LEU A 44 23.80 -3.78 -0.93
C LEU A 44 23.41 -5.02 -0.11
N ALA A 45 23.02 -4.84 1.14
CA ALA A 45 22.61 -5.95 2.01
C ALA A 45 21.37 -6.67 1.46
N TRP A 46 20.38 -5.91 0.97
CA TRP A 46 19.18 -6.44 0.35
C TRP A 46 19.47 -7.23 -0.94
N LEU A 47 20.33 -6.71 -1.82
CA LEU A 47 20.74 -7.41 -3.04
C LEU A 47 21.56 -8.66 -2.74
N GLN A 48 22.43 -8.63 -1.72
CA GLN A 48 23.16 -9.81 -1.26
C GLN A 48 22.21 -10.90 -0.76
N LEU A 49 21.22 -10.53 0.07
CA LEU A 49 20.20 -11.44 0.56
C LEU A 49 19.39 -12.05 -0.59
N SER A 50 18.99 -11.21 -1.54
CA SER A 50 18.15 -11.60 -2.68
C SER A 50 18.89 -12.45 -3.71
N SER A 51 20.19 -12.23 -3.92
CA SER A 51 21.00 -13.01 -4.88
C SER A 51 21.18 -14.47 -4.47
N GLY A 52 21.19 -14.77 -3.16
CA GLY A 52 21.29 -16.15 -2.65
C GLY A 52 20.07 -17.01 -2.96
N GLU A 53 18.87 -16.41 -2.99
CA GLU A 53 17.59 -17.10 -3.18
C GLU A 53 16.65 -16.34 -4.13
N LYS A 54 17.16 -15.92 -5.28
CA LYS A 54 16.45 -15.08 -6.26
C LYS A 54 15.02 -15.51 -6.59
N ALA A 55 14.81 -16.81 -6.80
CA ALA A 55 13.47 -17.34 -7.10
C ALA A 55 12.49 -17.11 -5.95
N LEU A 56 12.97 -17.19 -4.72
CA LEU A 56 12.18 -16.96 -3.52
C LEU A 56 11.92 -15.45 -3.31
N ALA A 57 12.92 -14.60 -3.57
CA ALA A 57 12.76 -13.15 -3.56
C ALA A 57 11.67 -12.68 -4.55
N TYR A 58 11.62 -13.25 -5.76
CA TYR A 58 10.56 -12.99 -6.73
C TYR A 58 9.20 -13.52 -6.30
N LEU A 59 9.14 -14.75 -5.78
CA LEU A 59 7.90 -15.38 -5.33
C LEU A 59 7.23 -14.65 -4.16
N ILE A 60 7.99 -13.85 -3.40
CA ILE A 60 7.48 -13.07 -2.27
C ILE A 60 7.11 -11.65 -2.73
N ASN A 61 8.03 -10.94 -3.39
CA ASN A 61 7.84 -9.54 -3.72
C ASN A 61 6.74 -9.29 -4.76
N ILE A 62 6.59 -10.19 -5.74
CA ILE A 62 5.56 -10.04 -6.77
C ILE A 62 4.16 -10.13 -6.14
N PRO A 63 3.78 -11.18 -5.38
CA PRO A 63 2.50 -11.22 -4.69
C PRO A 63 2.30 -10.05 -3.71
N GLY A 64 3.31 -9.68 -2.93
CA GLY A 64 3.24 -8.54 -2.00
C GLY A 64 2.83 -7.25 -2.73
N THR A 65 3.49 -6.98 -3.86
CA THR A 65 3.18 -5.86 -4.75
C THR A 65 1.76 -5.94 -5.32
N PHE A 66 1.33 -7.12 -5.77
CA PHE A 66 -0.04 -7.33 -6.25
C PHE A 66 -1.09 -7.05 -5.17
N PHE A 67 -0.83 -7.43 -3.92
CA PHE A 67 -1.74 -7.14 -2.81
C PHE A 67 -1.76 -5.67 -2.43
N LEU A 68 -0.63 -4.96 -2.52
CA LEU A 68 -0.61 -3.50 -2.39
C LEU A 68 -1.44 -2.83 -3.49
N VAL A 69 -1.24 -3.20 -4.75
CA VAL A 69 -2.02 -2.68 -5.88
C VAL A 69 -3.50 -3.00 -5.71
N GLY A 70 -3.83 -4.23 -5.29
CA GLY A 70 -5.18 -4.64 -4.97
C GLY A 70 -5.80 -3.75 -3.88
N THR A 71 -5.06 -3.46 -2.82
CA THR A 71 -5.52 -2.55 -1.75
C THR A 71 -5.84 -1.17 -2.29
N MET A 72 -4.94 -0.57 -3.09
CA MET A 72 -5.17 0.73 -3.72
C MET A 72 -6.40 0.72 -4.63
N LEU A 73 -6.57 -0.33 -5.43
CA LEU A 73 -7.76 -0.50 -6.28
C LEU A 73 -9.03 -0.58 -5.45
N GLY A 74 -9.02 -1.36 -4.36
CA GLY A 74 -10.15 -1.45 -3.43
C GLY A 74 -10.56 -0.08 -2.88
N ILE A 75 -9.58 0.70 -2.43
CA ILE A 75 -9.79 2.07 -1.93
C ILE A 75 -10.29 2.99 -3.05
N ALA A 76 -9.72 2.89 -4.25
CA ALA A 76 -10.14 3.67 -5.39
C ALA A 76 -11.59 3.37 -5.80
N PHE A 77 -12.01 2.10 -5.77
CA PHE A 77 -13.38 1.71 -6.05
C PHE A 77 -14.35 2.14 -4.95
N LEU A 78 -13.92 2.12 -3.69
CA LEU A 78 -14.67 2.68 -2.58
C LEU A 78 -14.96 4.17 -2.80
N GLY A 79 -13.95 4.95 -3.19
CA GLY A 79 -14.12 6.36 -3.54
C GLY A 79 -15.11 6.58 -4.69
N ARG A 80 -15.05 5.79 -5.77
CA ARG A 80 -16.01 5.91 -6.90
C ARG A 80 -17.43 5.50 -6.54
N SER A 81 -17.60 4.68 -5.51
CA SER A 81 -18.92 4.21 -5.09
C SER A 81 -19.70 5.26 -4.31
N LEU A 82 -19.03 6.32 -3.84
CA LEU A 82 -19.66 7.43 -3.16
C LEU A 82 -20.56 8.24 -4.10
N GLN A 83 -21.74 8.62 -3.59
CA GLN A 83 -22.76 9.39 -4.29
C GLN A 83 -23.17 10.63 -3.47
N GLY A 84 -23.99 11.49 -4.09
CA GLY A 84 -24.52 12.68 -3.43
C GLY A 84 -23.45 13.61 -2.87
N SER A 85 -23.52 13.91 -1.56
CA SER A 85 -22.65 14.88 -0.87
C SER A 85 -21.18 14.47 -0.80
N GLY A 86 -20.86 13.17 -0.83
CA GLY A 86 -19.49 12.66 -0.76
C GLY A 86 -18.81 12.46 -2.12
N ALA A 87 -19.55 12.55 -3.22
CA ALA A 87 -19.12 12.09 -4.55
C ALA A 87 -17.85 12.79 -5.07
N ALA A 88 -17.76 14.12 -4.93
CA ALA A 88 -16.61 14.88 -5.42
C ALA A 88 -15.30 14.46 -4.73
N PHE A 89 -15.35 14.29 -3.40
CA PHE A 89 -14.19 13.87 -2.61
C PHE A 89 -13.82 12.41 -2.87
N GLY A 90 -14.80 11.52 -3.00
CA GLY A 90 -14.59 10.13 -3.39
C GLY A 90 -13.95 9.98 -4.78
N SER A 91 -14.40 10.78 -5.75
CA SER A 91 -13.82 10.80 -7.11
C SER A 91 -12.38 11.27 -7.13
N LEU A 92 -12.06 12.34 -6.39
CA LEU A 92 -10.70 12.85 -6.29
C LEU A 92 -9.77 11.84 -5.60
N SER A 93 -10.22 11.24 -4.49
CA SER A 93 -9.51 10.16 -3.82
C SER A 93 -9.22 9.00 -4.76
N SER A 94 -10.24 8.54 -5.50
CA SER A 94 -10.09 7.45 -6.47
C SER A 94 -9.06 7.76 -7.55
N SER A 95 -9.04 8.99 -8.05
CA SER A 95 -8.09 9.43 -9.06
C SER A 95 -6.66 9.37 -8.53
N ILE A 96 -6.44 9.84 -7.30
CA ILE A 96 -5.12 9.76 -6.63
C ILE A 96 -4.67 8.31 -6.49
N PHE A 97 -5.51 7.42 -5.95
CA PHE A 97 -5.15 6.01 -5.78
C PHE A 97 -4.94 5.29 -7.12
N THR A 98 -5.67 5.68 -8.16
CA THR A 98 -5.46 5.12 -9.51
C THR A 98 -4.08 5.47 -10.05
N VAL A 99 -3.62 6.70 -9.84
CA VAL A 99 -2.27 7.13 -10.24
C VAL A 99 -1.20 6.46 -9.38
N LEU A 100 -1.44 6.34 -8.07
CA LEU A 100 -0.50 5.74 -7.12
C LEU A 100 -0.14 4.28 -7.43
N ILE A 101 -1.01 3.53 -8.11
CA ILE A 101 -0.76 2.15 -8.52
C ILE A 101 0.50 2.03 -9.40
N ALA A 102 0.84 3.07 -10.17
CA ALA A 102 2.04 3.05 -11.00
C ALA A 102 3.33 2.94 -10.18
N VAL A 103 3.37 3.52 -8.97
CA VAL A 103 4.55 3.56 -8.09
C VAL A 103 5.06 2.16 -7.76
N PRO A 104 4.28 1.26 -7.13
CA PRO A 104 4.77 -0.06 -6.79
C PRO A 104 5.09 -0.93 -8.01
N ILE A 105 4.41 -0.72 -9.14
CA ILE A 105 4.70 -1.45 -10.39
C ILE A 105 6.08 -1.06 -10.93
N ILE A 106 6.38 0.24 -10.97
CA ILE A 106 7.67 0.75 -11.44
C ILE A 106 8.78 0.36 -10.46
N GLY A 107 8.57 0.60 -9.16
CA GLY A 107 9.54 0.26 -8.11
C GLY A 107 9.89 -1.22 -8.13
N MET A 108 8.90 -2.11 -8.18
CA MET A 108 9.14 -3.55 -8.29
C MET A 108 9.96 -3.87 -9.54
N GLY A 109 9.58 -3.34 -10.72
CA GLY A 109 10.32 -3.61 -11.96
C GLY A 109 11.79 -3.17 -11.90
N MET A 110 12.08 -2.06 -11.23
CA MET A 110 13.44 -1.60 -11.00
C MET A 110 14.21 -2.52 -10.04
N SER A 111 13.61 -2.93 -8.91
CA SER A 111 14.24 -3.87 -7.99
C SER A 111 14.51 -5.24 -8.63
N LEU A 112 13.62 -5.75 -9.50
CA LEU A 112 13.87 -7.01 -10.22
C LEU A 112 15.09 -6.87 -11.15
N ALA A 113 15.19 -5.75 -11.87
CA ALA A 113 16.31 -5.46 -12.76
C ALA A 113 17.62 -5.25 -11.99
N ALA A 114 17.56 -4.66 -10.79
CA ALA A 114 18.71 -4.52 -9.91
C ALA A 114 19.25 -5.90 -9.48
N MET A 115 18.38 -6.85 -9.13
CA MET A 115 18.79 -8.22 -8.81
C MET A 115 19.48 -8.91 -9.98
N ASP A 116 18.96 -8.75 -11.21
CA ASP A 116 19.58 -9.30 -12.42
C ASP A 116 21.00 -8.74 -12.65
N LEU A 117 21.15 -7.42 -12.55
CA LEU A 117 22.46 -6.77 -12.73
C LEU A 117 23.45 -7.13 -11.62
N PHE A 118 22.98 -7.35 -10.40
CA PHE A 118 23.80 -7.77 -9.28
C PHE A 118 24.40 -9.16 -9.52
N ASP A 119 23.58 -10.09 -10.02
CA ASP A 119 24.02 -11.45 -10.37
C ASP A 119 25.01 -11.48 -11.55
N GLU A 120 24.88 -10.54 -12.48
CA GLU A 120 25.84 -10.34 -13.58
C GLU A 120 27.17 -9.71 -13.13
N GLY A 121 27.30 -9.37 -11.84
CA GLY A 121 28.48 -8.73 -11.26
C GLY A 121 28.55 -7.22 -11.50
N ILE A 122 27.48 -6.60 -11.97
CA ILE A 122 27.38 -5.16 -12.23
C ILE A 122 26.86 -4.43 -10.98
N ILE A 123 27.64 -4.55 -9.89
CA ILE A 123 27.22 -4.23 -8.52
C ILE A 123 26.79 -2.76 -8.33
N GLU A 124 27.61 -1.79 -8.75
CA GLU A 124 27.32 -0.37 -8.50
C GLU A 124 26.07 0.13 -9.25
N THR A 125 25.83 -0.40 -10.46
CA THR A 125 24.61 -0.08 -11.21
C THR A 125 23.38 -0.72 -10.58
N ALA A 126 23.50 -1.96 -10.10
CA ALA A 126 22.42 -2.64 -9.38
C ALA A 126 22.01 -1.86 -8.12
N ILE A 127 22.98 -1.48 -7.28
CA ILE A 127 22.74 -0.66 -6.08
C ILE A 127 22.03 0.66 -6.44
N THR A 128 22.51 1.34 -7.48
CA THR A 128 21.92 2.63 -7.90
C THR A 128 20.46 2.48 -8.33
N ILE A 129 20.15 1.42 -9.09
CA ILE A 129 18.79 1.14 -9.54
C ILE A 129 17.88 0.81 -8.35
N ASP A 130 18.36 -0.01 -7.41
CA ASP A 130 17.59 -0.39 -6.22
C ASP A 130 17.31 0.81 -5.32
N MET A 131 18.32 1.64 -5.03
CA MET A 131 18.13 2.91 -4.32
C MET A 131 17.17 3.86 -5.04
N THR A 132 17.13 3.82 -6.37
CA THR A 132 16.17 4.62 -7.14
C THR A 132 14.76 4.06 -7.02
N ALA A 133 14.62 2.73 -6.97
CA ALA A 133 13.34 2.07 -6.70
C ALA A 133 12.77 2.53 -5.34
N ASP A 134 13.59 2.51 -4.29
CA ASP A 134 13.22 3.04 -2.96
C ASP A 134 12.86 4.53 -3.00
N GLY A 135 13.65 5.32 -3.74
CA GLY A 135 13.39 6.73 -3.96
C GLY A 135 12.01 7.00 -4.58
N ILE A 136 11.52 6.13 -5.48
CA ILE A 136 10.19 6.25 -6.08
C ILE A 136 9.07 6.08 -5.04
N PHE A 137 9.28 5.23 -4.02
CA PHE A 137 8.32 5.06 -2.93
C PHE A 137 8.27 6.25 -1.97
N SER A 138 9.31 7.09 -1.88
CA SER A 138 9.38 8.19 -0.92
C SER A 138 8.22 9.20 -1.00
N GLY A 139 7.67 9.44 -2.20
CA GLY A 139 6.54 10.36 -2.39
C GLY A 139 5.16 9.73 -2.16
N MET A 140 5.07 8.41 -2.20
CA MET A 140 3.82 7.67 -2.15
C MET A 140 3.02 7.89 -0.86
N PRO A 141 3.63 7.91 0.35
CA PRO A 141 2.86 8.08 1.58
C PRO A 141 2.12 9.41 1.68
N VAL A 142 2.68 10.50 1.12
CA VAL A 142 2.03 11.83 1.13
C VAL A 142 0.75 11.80 0.31
N PHE A 143 0.83 11.27 -0.91
CA PHE A 143 -0.34 11.13 -1.79
C PHE A 143 -1.32 10.08 -1.28
N TRP A 144 -0.83 9.00 -0.65
CA TRP A 144 -1.68 8.02 0.03
C TRP A 144 -2.51 8.72 1.11
N ALA A 145 -1.85 9.43 2.03
CA ALA A 145 -2.49 10.13 3.12
C ALA A 145 -3.52 11.16 2.60
N LEU A 146 -3.17 11.95 1.57
CA LEU A 146 -4.10 12.87 0.91
C LEU A 146 -5.33 12.14 0.34
N GLY A 147 -5.12 11.02 -0.37
CA GLY A 147 -6.19 10.18 -0.89
C GLY A 147 -7.12 9.67 0.21
N VAL A 148 -6.56 9.24 1.34
CA VAL A 148 -7.32 8.77 2.51
C VAL A 148 -8.10 9.92 3.18
N VAL A 149 -7.51 11.11 3.32
CA VAL A 149 -8.23 12.30 3.84
C VAL A 149 -9.48 12.57 3.03
N LEU A 150 -9.33 12.66 1.71
CA LEU A 150 -10.43 12.96 0.80
C LEU A 150 -11.51 11.88 0.87
N LEU A 151 -11.12 10.61 0.92
CA LEU A 151 -12.06 9.51 1.09
C LEU A 151 -12.82 9.61 2.42
N GLY A 152 -12.10 9.92 3.52
CA GLY A 152 -12.68 10.12 4.83
C GLY A 152 -13.72 11.24 4.86
N ILE A 153 -13.42 12.39 4.24
CA ILE A 153 -14.37 13.50 4.08
C ILE A 153 -15.61 13.01 3.33
N GLY A 154 -15.42 12.35 2.18
CA GLY A 154 -16.52 11.83 1.38
C GLY A 154 -17.42 10.88 2.17
N LEU A 155 -16.84 9.95 2.92
CA LEU A 155 -17.55 8.98 3.74
C LEU A 155 -18.32 9.61 4.91
N VAL A 156 -17.75 10.63 5.56
CA VAL A 156 -18.44 11.36 6.64
C VAL A 156 -19.61 12.17 6.11
N MET A 157 -19.46 12.75 4.91
CA MET A 157 -20.52 13.54 4.27
C MET A 157 -21.66 12.69 3.73
N GLU A 158 -21.39 11.46 3.28
CA GLU A 158 -22.37 10.56 2.71
C GLU A 158 -23.04 9.69 3.78
N LYS A 159 -24.10 10.24 4.38
CA LYS A 159 -24.84 9.58 5.47
C LYS A 159 -25.37 8.22 5.03
N GLY A 160 -25.04 7.19 5.82
CA GLY A 160 -25.60 5.85 5.68
C GLY A 160 -24.84 4.92 4.74
N PHE A 161 -23.88 5.40 3.93
CA PHE A 161 -23.08 4.53 3.06
C PHE A 161 -22.16 3.59 3.85
N LEU A 162 -21.41 4.12 4.81
CA LEU A 162 -20.66 3.36 5.82
C LEU A 162 -20.88 3.98 7.21
N PRO A 163 -20.60 3.24 8.29
CA PRO A 163 -20.55 3.80 9.64
C PRO A 163 -19.63 5.02 9.70
N ILE A 164 -20.11 6.10 10.33
CA ILE A 164 -19.40 7.38 10.38
C ILE A 164 -17.99 7.28 10.98
N TRP A 165 -17.78 6.33 11.90
CA TRP A 165 -16.48 6.11 12.52
C TRP A 165 -15.42 5.62 11.52
N ILE A 166 -15.81 4.90 10.45
CA ILE A 166 -14.86 4.46 9.41
C ILE A 166 -14.37 5.67 8.61
N GLY A 167 -15.30 6.53 8.19
CA GLY A 167 -14.96 7.79 7.52
C GLY A 167 -14.13 8.70 8.41
N GLY A 168 -14.48 8.80 9.69
CA GLY A 168 -13.71 9.55 10.69
C GLY A 168 -12.32 8.99 10.92
N LEU A 169 -12.16 7.67 10.98
CA LEU A 169 -10.86 7.01 11.13
C LEU A 169 -9.98 7.28 9.91
N MET A 170 -10.51 7.13 8.69
CA MET A 170 -9.78 7.49 7.46
C MET A 170 -9.39 8.97 7.45
N LEU A 171 -10.31 9.87 7.80
CA LEU A 171 -10.01 11.30 7.86
C LEU A 171 -8.87 11.62 8.82
N VAL A 172 -8.94 11.14 10.07
CA VAL A 172 -7.92 11.41 11.09
C VAL A 172 -6.58 10.79 10.69
N THR A 173 -6.57 9.54 10.25
CA THR A 173 -5.33 8.84 9.86
C THR A 173 -4.69 9.47 8.63
N GLY A 174 -5.45 9.96 7.67
CA GLY A 174 -4.91 10.73 6.55
C GLY A 174 -4.33 12.08 6.99
N VAL A 175 -5.04 12.83 7.85
CA VAL A 175 -4.58 14.16 8.30
C VAL A 175 -3.31 14.04 9.13
N VAL A 176 -3.26 13.07 10.05
CA VAL A 176 -2.08 12.80 10.88
C VAL A 176 -0.99 12.09 10.09
N GLY A 177 -1.34 11.32 9.05
CA GLY A 177 -0.40 10.59 8.20
C GLY A 177 0.52 11.49 7.38
N ILE A 178 0.06 12.66 6.93
CA ILE A 178 0.89 13.61 6.17
C ILE A 178 2.11 14.10 6.99
N PRO A 179 1.94 14.73 8.18
CA PRO A 179 3.08 15.07 9.03
C PRO A 179 3.71 13.82 9.65
N GLY A 180 2.93 12.78 9.91
CA GLY A 180 3.40 11.55 10.54
C GLY A 180 4.49 10.84 9.74
N VAL A 181 4.30 10.72 8.43
CA VAL A 181 5.30 10.08 7.56
C VAL A 181 6.52 10.96 7.34
N LEU A 182 6.35 12.29 7.36
CA LEU A 182 7.46 13.22 7.10
C LEU A 182 8.32 13.52 8.34
N ILE A 183 7.77 13.34 9.56
CA ILE A 183 8.38 13.83 10.81
C ILE A 183 8.61 12.69 11.81
N LEU A 184 7.76 11.67 11.83
CA LEU A 184 7.72 10.70 12.94
C LEU A 184 8.45 9.38 12.66
N GLY A 185 9.13 9.24 11.52
CA GLY A 185 9.88 8.03 11.17
C GLY A 185 9.02 6.77 11.29
N ASP A 186 9.45 5.81 12.10
CA ASP A 186 8.77 4.52 12.36
C ASP A 186 7.32 4.67 12.86
N ALA A 187 6.99 5.75 13.59
CA ALA A 187 5.60 5.97 14.00
C ALA A 187 4.68 6.32 12.82
N GLY A 188 5.23 6.77 11.69
CA GLY A 188 4.53 6.91 10.41
C GLY A 188 3.99 5.57 9.88
N PHE A 189 4.70 4.47 10.13
CA PHE A 189 4.26 3.12 9.77
C PHE A 189 2.98 2.72 10.52
N ILE A 190 2.90 3.04 11.82
CA ILE A 190 1.71 2.76 12.63
C ILE A 190 0.50 3.52 12.09
N ILE A 191 0.67 4.79 11.73
CA ILE A 191 -0.42 5.60 11.16
C ILE A 191 -0.90 5.02 9.82
N TRP A 192 0.03 4.57 8.98
CA TRP A 192 -0.30 3.88 7.73
C TRP A 192 -1.09 2.59 7.97
N MET A 193 -0.70 1.77 8.95
CA MET A 193 -1.45 0.55 9.32
C MET A 193 -2.90 0.85 9.71
N LEU A 194 -3.17 1.97 10.39
CA LEU A 194 -4.54 2.36 10.74
C LEU A 194 -5.40 2.64 9.50
N THR A 195 -4.81 3.14 8.41
CA THR A 195 -5.53 3.31 7.13
C THR A 195 -5.92 1.95 6.53
N LEU A 196 -5.08 0.92 6.70
CA LEU A 196 -5.38 -0.45 6.27
C LEU A 196 -6.49 -1.09 7.12
N VAL A 197 -6.47 -0.86 8.43
CA VAL A 197 -7.57 -1.29 9.33
C VAL A 197 -8.89 -0.68 8.89
N ALA A 198 -8.90 0.61 8.54
CA ALA A 198 -10.10 1.28 8.03
C ALA A 198 -10.56 0.71 6.68
N ALA A 199 -9.62 0.36 5.79
CA ALA A 199 -9.92 -0.28 4.52
C ALA A 199 -10.55 -1.67 4.71
N VAL A 200 -9.97 -2.51 5.58
CA VAL A 200 -10.51 -3.83 5.93
C VAL A 200 -11.90 -3.71 6.56
N ALA A 201 -12.07 -2.80 7.53
CA ALA A 201 -13.37 -2.55 8.15
C ALA A 201 -14.43 -2.12 7.13
N SER A 202 -14.07 -1.28 6.16
CA SER A 202 -14.94 -0.89 5.05
C SER A 202 -15.39 -2.11 4.25
N GLY A 203 -14.44 -2.99 3.90
CA GLY A 203 -14.72 -4.23 3.18
C GLY A 203 -15.68 -5.16 3.94
N VAL A 204 -15.46 -5.35 5.24
CA VAL A 204 -16.31 -6.19 6.11
C VAL A 204 -17.73 -5.66 6.16
N VAL A 205 -17.92 -4.36 6.40
CA VAL A 205 -19.26 -3.77 6.48
C VAL A 205 -20.00 -3.87 5.15
N LEU A 206 -19.33 -3.60 4.03
CA LEU A 206 -19.92 -3.75 2.70
C LEU A 206 -20.33 -5.19 2.39
N PHE A 207 -19.53 -6.17 2.86
CA PHE A 207 -19.84 -7.59 2.72
C PHE A 207 -21.07 -7.98 3.57
N MET A 208 -21.12 -7.57 4.84
CA MET A 208 -22.21 -7.90 5.76
C MET A 208 -23.56 -7.32 5.32
N ARG A 209 -23.60 -6.08 4.84
CA ARG A 209 -24.85 -5.44 4.39
C ARG A 209 -25.51 -6.19 3.23
N ARG A 210 -24.72 -6.81 2.36
CA ARG A 210 -25.24 -7.63 1.27
C ARG A 210 -25.81 -8.97 1.75
N ALA A 211 -25.28 -9.55 2.83
CA ALA A 211 -25.83 -10.79 3.38
C ALA A 211 -27.25 -10.59 3.98
N GLN A 212 -27.69 -9.34 4.13
CA GLN A 212 -28.99 -8.95 4.65
C GLN A 212 -29.99 -8.55 3.54
N GLU A 213 -29.55 -8.43 2.28
CA GLU A 213 -30.36 -8.18 1.08
C GLU A 213 -30.68 -9.50 0.35
#